data_AF-A0A1X7BWE7-F1
#
_entry.id   AF-A0A1X7BWE7-F1
#
_cell.length_a   1.000
_cell.length_b   1.000
_cell.length_c   1.000
_cell.angle_alpha   90.00
_cell.angle_beta   90.00
_cell.angle_gamma   90.00
#
_symmetry.space_group_name_H-M   'P 1'
#
loop_
_entity.id
_entity.type
_entity.pdbx_description
1 polymer ?
#
loop_
_entity_poly.entity_id
_entity_poly.type
_entity_poly.pdbx_seq_one_letter_code
_entity_poly.pdbx_strand_id
1 'polypeptide(L)'
;MSSPFGPSPKLREYCDWARLNAECRVDEGYSGNKSIVRITAPDGKSVKQVGIPDDEPLCHSVVAYLDRRLGVDSPFPKTPDDFI
;
A
#
# COMPACT_ATOMS: atom_id res chain seq x y z
N MET A 1 7.07 -3.21 24.95
CA MET A 1 8.04 -2.44 24.14
C MET A 1 7.27 -1.87 22.96
N SER A 2 6.97 -0.56 22.98
CA SER A 2 6.34 0.13 21.86
C SER A 2 7.36 0.22 20.73
N SER A 3 7.04 -0.39 19.58
CA SER A 3 7.86 -0.29 18.38
C SER A 3 8.11 1.19 18.08
N PRO A 4 9.35 1.63 17.78
CA PRO A 4 9.67 3.04 17.53
C PRO A 4 9.06 3.57 16.22
N PHE A 5 8.39 2.70 15.48
CA PHE A 5 7.68 2.98 14.26
C PHE A 5 6.19 3.13 14.61
N GLY A 6 5.56 4.21 14.14
CA GLY A 6 4.13 4.46 14.37
C GLY A 6 3.22 3.29 13.94
N PRO A 7 1.92 3.36 14.23
CA PRO A 7 1.00 2.28 13.86
C PRO A 7 1.08 2.02 12.35
N SER A 8 1.29 0.77 11.98
CA SER A 8 1.34 0.36 10.57
C SER A 8 -0.05 0.53 9.95
N PRO A 9 -0.17 1.13 8.74
CA PRO A 9 -1.47 1.34 8.12
C PRO A 9 -2.09 0.01 7.72
N LYS A 10 -3.40 -0.08 7.76
CA LYS A 10 -4.14 -1.17 7.12
C LYS A 10 -4.10 -1.04 5.60
N LEU A 11 -4.30 -2.14 4.88
CA LEU A 11 -4.39 -2.11 3.42
C LEU A 11 -5.45 -1.11 2.95
N ARG A 12 -6.61 -1.09 3.60
CA ARG A 12 -7.70 -0.17 3.28
C ARG A 12 -7.31 1.29 3.45
N GLU A 13 -6.63 1.63 4.55
CA GLU A 13 -6.17 2.99 4.82
C GLU A 13 -5.17 3.46 3.76
N TYR A 14 -4.27 2.57 3.33
CA TYR A 14 -3.35 2.87 2.24
C TYR A 14 -4.10 3.13 0.92
N CYS A 15 -5.09 2.29 0.60
CA CYS A 15 -5.91 2.44 -0.62
C CYS A 15 -6.70 3.75 -0.62
N ASP A 16 -7.33 4.08 0.51
CA ASP A 16 -8.09 5.32 0.67
C ASP A 16 -7.18 6.54 0.56
N TRP A 17 -6.01 6.52 1.18
CA TRP A 17 -5.01 7.57 1.02
C TRP A 17 -4.57 7.71 -0.45
N ALA A 18 -4.28 6.60 -1.12
CA ALA A 18 -3.81 6.61 -2.51
C ALA A 18 -4.87 7.19 -3.45
N ARG A 19 -6.16 6.87 -3.24
CA ARG A 19 -7.28 7.46 -3.98
C ARG A 19 -7.40 8.96 -3.76
N LEU A 20 -7.34 9.40 -2.50
CA LEU A 20 -7.68 10.77 -2.10
C LEU A 20 -6.53 11.77 -2.27
N ASN A 21 -5.28 11.33 -2.08
CA ASN A 21 -4.12 12.22 -1.97
C ASN A 21 -3.09 12.01 -3.09
N ALA A 22 -3.02 10.80 -3.66
CA ALA A 22 -2.04 10.47 -4.69
C ALA A 22 -2.66 10.28 -6.09
N GLU A 23 -3.95 10.64 -6.24
CA GLU A 23 -4.73 10.51 -7.48
C GLU A 23 -4.66 9.11 -8.10
N CYS A 24 -4.39 8.10 -7.28
CA CYS A 24 -4.27 6.73 -7.74
C CYS A 24 -5.65 6.12 -7.96
N ARG A 25 -5.82 5.43 -9.07
CA ARG A 25 -6.98 4.58 -9.29
C ARG A 25 -6.79 3.26 -8.54
N VAL A 26 -7.73 2.94 -7.67
CA VAL A 26 -7.75 1.65 -6.96
C VAL A 26 -8.94 0.83 -7.44
N ASP A 27 -8.66 -0.30 -8.09
CA ASP A 27 -9.63 -1.31 -8.52
C ASP A 27 -9.58 -2.51 -7.57
N GLU A 28 -10.70 -2.77 -6.91
CA GLU A 28 -10.86 -3.90 -5.98
C GLU A 28 -11.64 -5.03 -6.66
N GLY A 29 -11.30 -6.27 -6.34
CA GLY A 29 -11.99 -7.43 -6.87
C GLY A 29 -11.64 -8.71 -6.14
N TYR A 30 -12.22 -9.81 -6.61
CA TYR A 30 -12.01 -11.14 -6.04
C TYR A 30 -11.63 -12.12 -7.15
N SER A 31 -10.72 -13.03 -6.83
CA SER A 31 -10.40 -14.18 -7.69
C SER A 31 -10.49 -15.45 -6.86
N GLY A 32 -11.61 -16.16 -7.00
CA GLY A 32 -11.97 -17.24 -6.08
C GLY A 32 -12.13 -16.70 -4.67
N ASN A 33 -11.40 -17.26 -3.71
CA ASN A 33 -11.46 -16.86 -2.30
C ASN A 33 -10.40 -15.83 -1.90
N LYS A 34 -9.70 -15.20 -2.86
CA LYS A 34 -8.65 -14.21 -2.59
C LYS A 34 -9.10 -12.82 -3.00
N SER A 35 -8.92 -11.85 -2.12
CA SER A 35 -9.01 -10.43 -2.44
C SER A 35 -7.91 -10.06 -3.43
N ILE A 36 -8.24 -9.20 -4.39
CA ILE A 36 -7.30 -8.61 -5.33
C ILE A 36 -7.51 -7.10 -5.29
N VAL A 37 -6.44 -6.37 -5.02
CA VAL A 37 -6.43 -4.92 -5.09
C VAL A 37 -5.39 -4.50 -6.10
N ARG A 38 -5.80 -3.77 -7.13
CA ARG A 38 -4.89 -3.12 -8.08
C ARG A 38 -4.89 -1.63 -7.81
N ILE A 39 -3.71 -1.07 -7.59
CA ILE A 39 -3.50 0.37 -7.44
C ILE A 39 -2.72 0.82 -8.67
N THR A 40 -3.21 1.86 -9.36
CA THR A 40 -2.63 2.43 -10.56
C THR A 40 -2.40 3.92 -10.35
N ALA A 41 -1.16 4.35 -10.42
CA ALA A 41 -0.76 5.74 -10.31
C ALA A 41 -1.08 6.53 -11.60
N PRO A 42 -1.17 7.87 -11.53
CA PRO A 42 -1.45 8.73 -12.70
C PRO A 42 -0.42 8.60 -13.83
N ASP A 43 0.83 8.24 -13.50
CA ASP A 43 1.91 8.02 -14.45
C ASP A 43 1.82 6.65 -15.18
N GLY A 44 0.77 5.88 -14.89
CA GLY A 44 0.52 4.56 -15.47
C GLY A 44 1.21 3.40 -14.75
N LYS A 45 2.02 3.65 -13.72
CA LYS A 45 2.58 2.57 -12.89
C LYS A 45 1.47 1.90 -12.11
N SER A 46 1.54 0.58 -11.95
CA SER A 46 0.55 -0.16 -11.17
C SER A 46 1.17 -1.26 -10.33
N VAL A 47 0.50 -1.56 -9.22
CA VAL A 47 0.83 -2.67 -8.33
C VAL A 47 -0.43 -3.48 -8.05
N LYS A 48 -0.27 -4.80 -7.99
CA LYS A 48 -1.35 -5.73 -7.68
C LYS A 48 -1.03 -6.43 -6.36
N GLN A 49 -1.88 -6.23 -5.37
CA GLN A 49 -1.88 -6.99 -4.13
C GLN A 49 -2.92 -8.10 -4.19
N VAL A 50 -2.57 -9.29 -3.69
CA VAL A 50 -3.42 -10.47 -3.74
C VAL A 50 -3.42 -11.16 -2.39
N GLY A 51 -4.60 -11.41 -1.85
CA GLY A 51 -4.81 -12.20 -0.64
C GLY A 51 -4.45 -11.48 0.66
N ILE A 52 -4.27 -10.15 0.63
CA ILE A 52 -4.16 -9.33 1.84
C ILE A 52 -5.58 -8.89 2.22
N PRO A 53 -6.06 -9.19 3.44
CA PRO A 53 -7.30 -8.67 3.98
C PRO A 53 -7.24 -7.15 4.19
N ASP A 54 -8.35 -6.47 3.97
CA ASP A 54 -8.46 -5.02 4.11
C ASP A 54 -8.10 -4.50 5.51
N ASP A 55 -8.37 -5.31 6.53
CA ASP A 55 -8.14 -5.01 7.94
C ASP A 55 -6.76 -5.40 8.46
N GLU A 56 -5.94 -6.07 7.64
CA GLU A 56 -4.61 -6.51 8.04
C GLU A 56 -3.61 -5.33 7.99
N PRO A 57 -2.83 -5.09 9.06
CA PRO A 57 -1.79 -4.08 9.04
C PRO A 57 -0.70 -4.45 8.03
N LEU A 58 -0.34 -3.51 7.17
CA LEU A 58 0.73 -3.68 6.21
C LEU A 58 2.09 -3.60 6.90
N CYS A 59 2.97 -4.55 6.64
CA CYS A 59 4.37 -4.43 7.04
C CYS A 59 5.01 -3.17 6.41
N HIS A 60 5.92 -2.52 7.13
CA HIS A 60 6.61 -1.30 6.63
C HIS A 60 7.37 -1.53 5.32
N SER A 61 7.84 -2.76 5.08
CA SER A 61 8.45 -3.15 3.81
C SER A 61 7.45 -3.20 2.66
N VAL A 62 6.18 -3.54 2.94
CA VAL A 62 5.09 -3.52 1.97
C VAL A 62 4.72 -2.08 1.64
N VAL A 63 4.65 -1.20 2.64
CA VAL A 63 4.43 0.24 2.41
C VAL A 63 5.54 0.82 1.53
N ALA A 64 6.82 0.61 1.88
CA ALA A 64 7.96 1.06 1.07
C ALA A 64 7.91 0.49 -0.37
N TYR A 65 7.55 -0.79 -0.51
CA TYR A 65 7.38 -1.43 -1.81
C TYR A 65 6.27 -0.78 -2.65
N LEU A 66 5.12 -0.49 -2.05
CA LEU A 66 3.97 0.15 -2.72
C LEU A 66 4.33 1.56 -3.17
N ASP A 67 4.91 2.36 -2.28
CA ASP A 67 5.37 3.73 -2.56
C ASP A 67 6.33 3.77 -3.74
N ARG A 68 7.39 2.95 -3.69
CA ARG A 68 8.39 2.85 -4.76
C ARG A 68 7.77 2.40 -6.09
N ARG A 69 6.83 1.45 -6.06
CA ARG A 69 6.19 0.93 -7.28
C ARG A 69 5.23 1.92 -7.90
N LEU A 70 4.52 2.69 -7.09
CA LEU A 70 3.56 3.68 -7.54
C LEU A 70 4.21 5.05 -7.80
N GLY A 71 5.45 5.26 -7.35
CA GLY A 71 6.13 6.55 -7.45
C GLY A 71 5.51 7.60 -6.54
N VAL A 72 4.97 7.18 -5.40
CA VAL A 72 4.30 8.04 -4.42
C VAL A 72 5.08 8.05 -3.10
N ASP A 73 4.89 9.09 -2.30
CA ASP A 73 5.49 9.19 -0.96
C ASP A 73 4.38 9.27 0.09
N SER A 74 3.98 8.12 0.63
CA SER A 74 2.89 8.06 1.61
C SER A 74 3.33 8.55 3.00
N PRO A 75 2.43 9.11 3.82
CA PRO A 75 2.74 9.56 5.18
C PRO A 75 2.93 8.40 6.17
N PHE A 76 2.88 7.15 5.70
CA PHE A 76 2.88 5.98 6.55
C PHE A 76 4.29 5.53 6.92
N PRO A 77 4.48 4.91 8.11
CA PRO A 77 5.74 4.30 8.48
C PRO A 77 6.18 3.26 7.45
N LYS A 78 7.37 3.46 6.89
CA LYS A 78 7.96 2.61 5.85
C LYS A 78 9.42 2.31 6.18
N THR A 79 9.92 1.17 5.71
CA THR A 79 11.34 0.84 5.89
C THR A 79 12.18 1.84 5.08
N PRO A 80 13.22 2.48 5.67
CA PRO A 80 14.08 3.38 4.91
C PRO A 80 14.77 2.65 3.76
N ASP A 81 14.90 3.31 2.62
CA ASP A 81 15.49 2.77 1.38
C ASP A 81 17.02 2.56 1.46
N ASP A 82 17.66 2.89 2.59
CA ASP A 82 19.13 2.85 2.80
C ASP A 82 19.77 1.44 2.84
N PHE A 83 19.05 0.40 2.40
CA PHE A 83 19.58 -0.96 2.26
C PHE A 83 19.67 -1.37 0.79
N ILE A 84 20.50 -0.67 0.01
CA ILE A 84 21.06 -1.14 -1.27
C ILE A 84 22.55 -0.86 -1.30
#